data_AF-A0A2V8D3D5-F1
#
_entry.id   AF-A0A2V8D3D5-F1
#
_cell.length_a   1.000
_cell.length_b   1.000
_cell.length_c   1.000
_cell.angle_alpha   90.00
_cell.angle_beta   90.00
_cell.angle_gamma   90.00
#
_symmetry.space_group_name_H-M   'P 1'
#
loop_
_entity.id
_entity.type
_entity.pdbx_description
1 polymer ?
#
loop_
_entity_poly.entity_id
_entity_poly.type
_entity_poly.pdbx_seq_one_letter_code
_entity_poly.pdbx_strand_id
1 'polypeptide(L)'
;MTALRMPMAAVLGNHDLESGKADEVRQILTDAGIVVLDGDACELRGIGIAGVKGFGGGFGKRALGPWGETIIKQFVREAVDEALKLEAALARLRTTQLITLLHYSPIQKTVDGEPLEIYPFLGSSRLEEPIGRYPVSLVLHGHAHRGQLEGTTQTGVPVYNVAIPLLKRSFVDRLPFRIFEVPVGPPAIGEMPPAHSTSTPPTREREVVAVPHGRRSTDAVAS
;
A
#
# COMPACT_ATOMS: atom_id res chain seq x y z
N MET A 1 28.01 1.73 -15.44
CA MET A 1 26.67 2.25 -15.79
C MET A 1 25.86 2.34 -14.50
N THR A 2 25.57 3.55 -14.04
CA THR A 2 24.74 3.76 -12.85
C THR A 2 23.29 3.60 -13.30
N ALA A 3 22.64 2.48 -12.93
CA ALA A 3 21.22 2.31 -13.20
C ALA A 3 20.46 3.44 -12.49
N LEU A 4 19.64 4.19 -13.23
CA LEU A 4 18.81 5.24 -12.67
C LEU A 4 17.78 4.58 -11.75
N ARG A 5 17.97 4.69 -10.42
CA ARG A 5 17.07 4.09 -9.44
C ARG A 5 15.85 5.00 -9.29
N MET A 6 14.75 4.63 -9.95
CA MET A 6 13.48 5.33 -9.78
C MET A 6 12.92 5.04 -8.38
N PRO A 7 12.41 6.05 -7.65
CA PRO A 7 11.73 5.79 -6.39
C PRO A 7 10.47 4.95 -6.65
N MET A 8 10.23 3.95 -5.80
CA MET A 8 9.15 2.97 -5.98
C MET A 8 8.37 2.83 -4.68
N ALA A 9 7.05 2.71 -4.82
CA ALA A 9 6.15 2.30 -3.75
C ALA A 9 5.39 1.04 -4.21
N ALA A 10 5.08 0.16 -3.26
CA ALA A 10 4.37 -1.09 -3.50
C ALA A 10 3.38 -1.38 -2.37
N VAL A 11 2.34 -2.15 -2.68
CA VAL A 11 1.51 -2.84 -1.69
C VAL A 11 1.61 -4.33 -1.99
N LEU A 12 1.52 -5.17 -0.96
CA LEU A 12 1.47 -6.61 -1.17
C LEU A 12 0.10 -7.02 -1.71
N GLY A 13 0.08 -8.09 -2.50
CA GLY A 13 -1.12 -8.76 -2.96
C GLY A 13 -1.51 -9.95 -2.10
N ASN A 14 -2.65 -10.57 -2.41
CA ASN A 14 -3.13 -11.74 -1.68
C ASN A 14 -2.20 -12.96 -1.81
N HIS A 15 -1.52 -13.13 -2.94
CA HIS A 15 -0.58 -14.24 -3.14
C HIS A 15 0.71 -14.10 -2.31
N ASP A 16 1.12 -12.87 -1.98
CA ASP A 16 2.25 -12.65 -1.07
C ASP A 16 1.91 -13.18 0.34
N LEU A 17 0.65 -13.04 0.77
CA LEU A 17 0.15 -13.57 2.04
C LEU A 17 -0.09 -15.08 2.00
N GLU A 18 -0.62 -15.60 0.89
CA GLU A 18 -0.88 -17.04 0.70
C GLU A 18 0.38 -17.88 0.94
N SER A 19 1.55 -17.35 0.56
CA SER A 19 2.85 -18.02 0.77
C SER A 19 3.25 -18.18 2.24
N GLY A 20 2.59 -17.47 3.17
CA GLY A 20 2.99 -17.38 4.57
C GLY A 20 4.31 -16.62 4.80
N LYS A 21 4.84 -15.95 3.76
CA LYS A 21 6.16 -15.29 3.76
C LYS A 21 6.07 -13.78 3.53
N ALA A 22 4.94 -13.16 3.87
CA ALA A 22 4.72 -11.73 3.61
C ALA A 22 5.84 -10.84 4.20
N ASP A 23 6.34 -11.16 5.39
CA ASP A 23 7.44 -10.42 6.02
C ASP A 23 8.77 -10.56 5.26
N GLU A 24 9.07 -11.76 4.76
CA GLU A 24 10.26 -12.02 3.94
C GLU A 24 10.18 -11.26 2.61
N VAL A 25 9.03 -11.29 1.95
CA VAL A 25 8.79 -10.51 0.72
C VAL A 25 8.93 -9.02 0.99
N ARG A 26 8.35 -8.52 2.08
CA ARG A 26 8.47 -7.12 2.50
C ARG A 26 9.93 -6.73 2.72
N GLN A 27 10.70 -7.58 3.41
CA GLN A 27 12.12 -7.32 3.67
C GLN A 27 12.91 -7.24 2.37
N ILE A 28 12.73 -8.19 1.45
CA ILE A 28 13.40 -8.21 0.14
C ILE A 28 13.10 -6.93 -0.66
N LEU A 29 11.83 -6.51 -0.71
CA LEU A 29 11.43 -5.29 -1.43
C LEU A 29 12.03 -4.04 -0.76
N THR A 30 12.03 -3.98 0.57
CA THR A 30 12.59 -2.87 1.34
C THR A 30 14.11 -2.75 1.14
N ASP A 31 14.83 -3.88 1.16
CA ASP A 31 16.27 -3.93 0.89
C ASP A 31 16.60 -3.50 -0.56
N ALA A 32 15.66 -3.74 -1.48
CA ALA A 32 15.72 -3.22 -2.84
C ALA A 32 15.35 -1.72 -2.96
N GLY A 33 15.07 -1.03 -1.85
CA GLY A 33 14.76 0.40 -1.79
C GLY A 33 13.33 0.74 -2.22
N ILE A 34 12.41 -0.24 -2.17
CA ILE A 34 10.98 -0.05 -2.45
C ILE A 34 10.28 0.27 -1.13
N VAL A 35 9.45 1.31 -1.12
CA VAL A 35 8.61 1.65 0.03
C VAL A 35 7.36 0.74 0.01
N VAL A 36 7.30 -0.24 0.91
CA VAL A 36 6.17 -1.17 1.01
C VAL A 36 5.11 -0.64 1.98
N LEU A 37 3.95 -0.28 1.45
CA LEU A 37 2.85 0.34 2.18
C LEU A 37 1.83 -0.71 2.65
N ASP A 38 1.39 -0.63 3.90
CA ASP A 38 0.30 -1.42 4.49
C ASP A 38 -0.43 -0.58 5.54
N GLY A 39 -1.32 0.29 5.09
CA GLY A 39 -1.89 1.33 5.95
C GLY A 39 -0.90 2.48 6.19
N ASP A 40 0.11 2.58 5.32
CA ASP A 40 1.17 3.58 5.35
C ASP A 40 1.07 4.54 4.17
N ALA A 41 1.81 5.63 4.27
CA ALA A 41 1.91 6.63 3.22
C ALA A 41 3.36 7.08 3.05
N CYS A 42 3.70 7.51 1.85
CA CYS A 42 4.98 8.13 1.54
C CYS A 42 4.81 9.28 0.54
N GLU A 43 5.83 10.13 0.44
CA GLU A 43 5.89 11.15 -0.60
C GLU A 43 7.02 10.83 -1.58
N LEU A 44 6.68 10.73 -2.86
CA LEU A 44 7.64 10.53 -3.93
C LEU A 44 7.59 11.74 -4.87
N ARG A 45 8.65 12.58 -4.84
CA ARG A 45 8.80 13.74 -5.72
C ARG A 45 7.59 14.70 -5.68
N GLY A 46 7.08 15.02 -4.48
CA GLY A 46 5.92 15.92 -4.30
C GLY A 46 4.55 15.27 -4.47
N ILE A 47 4.50 13.95 -4.74
CA ILE A 47 3.26 13.18 -4.85
C ILE A 47 3.10 12.33 -3.60
N GLY A 48 2.00 12.53 -2.87
CA GLY A 48 1.63 11.69 -1.74
C GLY A 48 1.01 10.38 -2.21
N ILE A 49 1.47 9.27 -1.67
CA ILE A 49 0.97 7.93 -1.99
C ILE A 49 0.52 7.28 -0.70
N ALA A 50 -0.75 6.91 -0.61
CA ALA A 50 -1.29 6.10 0.48
C ALA A 50 -1.59 4.69 -0.05
N GLY A 51 -1.22 3.65 0.71
CA GLY A 51 -1.34 2.28 0.23
C GLY A 51 -1.81 1.29 1.28
N VAL A 52 -2.73 0.43 0.87
CA VAL A 52 -3.14 -0.79 1.59
C VAL A 52 -3.27 -1.92 0.58
N LYS A 53 -3.13 -3.18 1.02
CA LYS A 53 -3.51 -4.31 0.16
C LYS A 53 -4.98 -4.21 -0.22
N GLY A 54 -5.83 -3.90 0.75
CA GLY A 54 -7.27 -4.03 0.65
C GLY A 54 -7.73 -5.46 0.93
N PHE A 55 -9.04 -5.69 0.83
CA PHE A 55 -9.64 -6.99 1.00
C PHE A 55 -10.95 -7.13 0.24
N GLY A 56 -11.46 -8.36 0.17
CA GLY A 56 -12.76 -8.68 -0.40
C GLY A 56 -13.92 -8.33 0.54
N GLY A 57 -15.12 -8.24 -0.02
CA GLY A 57 -16.36 -7.97 0.70
C GLY A 57 -17.53 -7.64 -0.22
N GLY A 58 -17.28 -7.47 -1.53
CA GLY A 58 -18.30 -7.14 -2.51
C GLY A 58 -18.66 -5.66 -2.54
N PHE A 59 -19.57 -5.32 -3.44
CA PHE A 59 -19.79 -3.94 -3.84
C PHE A 59 -21.23 -3.47 -3.60
N GLY A 60 -21.37 -2.20 -3.20
CA GLY A 60 -22.65 -1.52 -3.06
C GLY A 60 -23.62 -2.24 -2.13
N LYS A 61 -24.89 -2.33 -2.51
CA LYS A 61 -25.95 -2.98 -1.70
C LYS A 61 -25.76 -4.49 -1.51
N ARG A 62 -24.90 -5.12 -2.31
CA ARG A 62 -24.59 -6.55 -2.25
C ARG A 62 -23.32 -6.85 -1.46
N ALA A 63 -22.66 -5.83 -0.90
CA ALA A 63 -21.52 -6.04 -0.03
C ALA A 63 -21.93 -6.82 1.22
N LEU A 64 -21.08 -7.74 1.66
CA LEU A 64 -21.31 -8.59 2.82
C LEU A 64 -21.40 -7.75 4.10
N GLY A 65 -22.44 -8.01 4.89
CA GLY A 65 -22.65 -7.41 6.20
C GLY A 65 -22.21 -8.33 7.35
N PRO A 66 -21.91 -7.79 8.54
CA PRO A 66 -21.36 -8.55 9.67
C PRO A 66 -22.48 -9.24 10.49
N TRP A 67 -23.18 -10.21 9.89
CA TRP A 67 -24.28 -10.95 10.53
C TRP A 67 -23.96 -12.45 10.64
N GLY A 68 -24.77 -13.17 11.43
CA GLY A 68 -24.61 -14.62 11.60
C GLY A 68 -23.38 -15.03 12.40
N GLU A 69 -22.61 -15.96 11.84
CA GLU A 69 -21.47 -16.64 12.43
C GLU A 69 -20.29 -15.70 12.70
N THR A 70 -19.44 -16.09 13.65
CA THR A 70 -18.22 -15.35 13.99
C THR A 70 -17.30 -15.16 12.79
N ILE A 71 -17.15 -16.17 11.93
CA ILE A 71 -16.24 -16.10 10.79
C ILE A 71 -16.71 -15.09 9.73
N ILE A 72 -18.02 -14.93 9.53
CA ILE A 72 -18.59 -13.91 8.64
C ILE A 72 -18.28 -12.51 9.18
N LYS A 73 -18.47 -12.31 10.49
CA LYS A 73 -18.14 -11.04 11.15
C LYS A 73 -16.64 -10.72 11.06
N GLN A 74 -15.78 -11.72 11.24
CA GLN A 74 -14.33 -11.58 11.08
C GLN A 74 -13.94 -11.23 9.65
N PHE A 75 -14.51 -11.89 8.65
CA PHE A 75 -14.27 -11.59 7.24
C PHE A 75 -14.65 -10.14 6.91
N VAL A 76 -15.83 -9.69 7.36
CA VAL A 76 -16.27 -8.31 7.14
C VAL A 76 -15.39 -7.31 7.90
N ARG A 77 -14.95 -7.67 9.11
CA ARG A 77 -14.05 -6.84 9.92
C ARG A 77 -12.72 -6.60 9.21
N GLU A 78 -12.13 -7.63 8.60
CA GLU A 78 -10.90 -7.47 7.81
C GLU A 78 -11.07 -6.42 6.70
N ALA A 79 -12.20 -6.44 5.97
CA ALA A 79 -12.49 -5.43 4.94
C ALA A 79 -12.65 -4.01 5.51
N VAL A 80 -13.22 -3.88 6.71
CA VAL A 80 -13.35 -2.60 7.41
C VAL A 80 -11.99 -2.11 7.89
N ASP A 81 -11.18 -2.98 8.48
CA ASP A 81 -9.87 -2.63 9.03
C ASP A 81 -8.93 -2.14 7.91
N GLU A 82 -8.94 -2.76 6.72
CA GLU A 82 -8.20 -2.27 5.54
C GLU A 82 -8.67 -0.88 5.06
N ALA A 83 -9.98 -0.61 5.11
CA ALA A 83 -10.51 0.71 4.76
C ALA A 83 -10.09 1.79 5.77
N LEU A 84 -10.10 1.46 7.07
CA LEU A 84 -9.66 2.35 8.14
C LEU A 84 -8.15 2.64 8.07
N LYS A 85 -7.34 1.61 7.78
CA LYS A 85 -5.91 1.77 7.49
C LYS A 85 -5.67 2.76 6.35
N LEU A 86 -6.42 2.63 5.25
CA LEU A 86 -6.32 3.53 4.11
C LEU A 86 -6.72 4.96 4.47
N GLU A 87 -7.80 5.14 5.22
CA GLU A 87 -8.22 6.44 5.73
C GLU A 87 -7.12 7.11 6.57
N ALA A 88 -6.55 6.36 7.51
CA ALA A 88 -5.48 6.86 8.37
C ALA A 88 -4.22 7.24 7.56
N ALA A 89 -3.89 6.49 6.51
CA ALA A 89 -2.77 6.79 5.62
C ALA A 89 -3.00 8.08 4.82
N LEU A 90 -4.18 8.23 4.20
CA LEU A 90 -4.56 9.44 3.46
C LEU A 90 -4.56 10.68 4.36
N ALA A 91 -5.04 10.56 5.60
CA ALA A 91 -5.07 11.65 6.58
C ALA A 91 -3.69 12.21 6.96
N ARG A 92 -2.60 11.46 6.72
CA ARG A 92 -1.23 11.88 7.03
C ARG A 92 -0.57 12.70 5.91
N LEU A 93 -1.08 12.61 4.69
CA LEU A 93 -0.50 13.31 3.53
C LEU A 93 -0.91 14.78 3.51
N ARG A 94 0.01 15.64 3.05
CA ARG A 94 -0.19 17.10 2.92
C ARG A 94 0.07 17.61 1.50
N THR A 95 0.47 16.72 0.60
CA THR A 95 0.71 17.03 -0.81
C THR A 95 -0.59 17.39 -1.53
N THR A 96 -0.47 18.20 -2.57
CA THR A 96 -1.60 18.59 -3.43
C THR A 96 -2.13 17.39 -4.23
N GLN A 97 -1.21 16.54 -4.70
CA GLN A 97 -1.56 15.33 -5.42
C GLN A 97 -1.48 14.12 -4.52
N LEU A 98 -2.56 13.34 -4.51
CA LEU A 98 -2.69 12.12 -3.73
C LEU A 98 -3.01 10.96 -4.66
N ILE A 99 -2.23 9.89 -4.57
CA ILE A 99 -2.47 8.63 -5.27
C ILE A 99 -2.77 7.55 -4.25
N THR A 100 -3.82 6.79 -4.50
CA THR A 100 -4.13 5.59 -3.71
C THR A 100 -3.63 4.35 -4.44
N LEU A 101 -2.83 3.52 -3.77
CA LEU A 101 -2.29 2.27 -4.29
C LEU A 101 -2.91 1.08 -3.56
N LEU A 102 -3.57 0.19 -4.30
CA LEU A 102 -4.30 -0.96 -3.76
C LEU A 102 -3.89 -2.25 -4.48
N HIS A 103 -4.14 -3.40 -3.86
CA HIS A 103 -4.20 -4.67 -4.58
C HIS A 103 -5.64 -4.97 -4.99
N TYR A 104 -6.57 -4.95 -4.03
CA TYR A 104 -7.99 -5.20 -4.23
C TYR A 104 -8.71 -4.01 -4.86
N SER A 105 -9.76 -4.29 -5.63
CA SER A 105 -10.49 -3.23 -6.32
C SER A 105 -11.42 -2.45 -5.37
N PRO A 106 -11.43 -1.11 -5.43
CA PRO A 106 -12.35 -0.31 -4.63
C PRO A 106 -13.74 -0.21 -5.25
N ILE A 107 -13.89 -0.46 -6.56
CA ILE A 107 -15.16 -0.27 -7.28
C ILE A 107 -15.51 -1.48 -8.15
N GLN A 108 -16.80 -1.74 -8.32
CA GLN A 108 -17.27 -2.85 -9.17
C GLN A 108 -16.90 -2.65 -10.65
N LYS A 109 -16.90 -1.41 -11.13
CA LYS A 109 -16.68 -1.07 -12.56
C LYS A 109 -15.37 -1.66 -13.12
N THR A 110 -14.32 -1.73 -12.30
CA THR A 110 -13.01 -2.28 -12.69
C THR A 110 -12.93 -3.80 -12.53
N VAL A 111 -13.93 -4.42 -11.92
CA VAL A 111 -14.10 -5.89 -11.81
C VAL A 111 -15.01 -6.42 -12.92
N ASP A 112 -15.81 -5.56 -13.55
CA ASP A 112 -16.76 -5.98 -14.59
C ASP A 112 -16.08 -6.78 -15.72
N GLY A 113 -16.56 -8.00 -15.97
CA GLY A 113 -15.96 -8.96 -16.90
C GLY A 113 -15.40 -10.22 -16.23
N GLU A 114 -15.26 -10.21 -14.91
CA GLU A 114 -15.00 -11.40 -14.11
C GLU A 114 -16.29 -12.24 -13.90
N PRO A 115 -16.20 -13.52 -13.49
CA PRO A 115 -17.36 -14.29 -13.05
C PRO A 115 -18.04 -13.64 -11.85
N LEU A 116 -19.37 -13.53 -11.88
CA LEU A 116 -20.14 -12.85 -10.82
C LEU A 116 -19.96 -13.51 -9.46
N GLU A 117 -19.74 -14.82 -9.44
CA GLU A 117 -19.54 -15.65 -8.25
C GLU A 117 -18.32 -15.23 -7.43
N ILE A 118 -17.33 -14.59 -8.06
CA ILE A 118 -16.08 -14.20 -7.41
C ILE A 118 -15.98 -12.70 -7.12
N TYR A 119 -16.95 -11.88 -7.53
CA TYR A 119 -16.93 -10.43 -7.27
C TYR A 119 -16.64 -10.07 -5.81
N PRO A 120 -17.23 -10.76 -4.80
CA PRO A 120 -16.94 -10.47 -3.40
C PRO A 120 -15.47 -10.69 -3.01
N PHE A 121 -14.71 -11.51 -3.73
CA PHE A 121 -13.31 -11.81 -3.44
C PHE A 121 -12.32 -10.96 -4.23
N LEU A 122 -12.82 -10.11 -5.14
CA LEU A 122 -11.98 -9.24 -5.99
C LEU A 122 -11.87 -7.81 -5.47
N GLY A 123 -12.75 -7.41 -4.53
CA GLY A 123 -12.70 -6.08 -3.94
C GLY A 123 -13.84 -5.79 -3.00
N SER A 124 -13.86 -4.54 -2.53
CA SER A 124 -14.90 -4.03 -1.64
C SER A 124 -15.14 -2.55 -1.85
N SER A 125 -16.42 -2.14 -1.90
CA SER A 125 -16.79 -0.72 -1.90
C SER A 125 -16.46 0.00 -0.58
N ARG A 126 -15.98 -0.71 0.45
CA ARG A 126 -15.45 -0.09 1.67
C ARG A 126 -14.15 0.66 1.41
N LEU A 127 -13.35 0.24 0.43
CA LEU A 127 -12.13 0.94 0.03
C LEU A 127 -12.44 2.23 -0.73
N GLU A 128 -13.60 2.33 -1.38
CA GLU A 128 -14.04 3.54 -2.09
C GLU A 128 -14.39 4.69 -1.11
N GLU A 129 -14.94 4.36 0.05
CA GLU A 129 -15.41 5.34 1.03
C GLU A 129 -14.32 6.32 1.51
N PRO A 130 -13.13 5.89 2.00
CA PRO A 130 -12.08 6.81 2.37
C PRO A 130 -11.53 7.58 1.16
N ILE A 131 -11.44 6.97 -0.02
CA ILE A 131 -10.98 7.65 -1.24
C ILE A 131 -11.85 8.86 -1.57
N GLY A 132 -13.18 8.76 -1.37
CA GLY A 132 -14.10 9.86 -1.61
C GLY A 132 -14.02 11.03 -0.62
N ARG A 133 -13.34 10.87 0.52
CA ARG A 133 -13.21 11.89 1.58
C ARG A 133 -11.98 12.79 1.42
N TYR A 134 -11.04 12.41 0.55
CA TYR A 134 -9.78 13.13 0.32
C TYR A 134 -9.65 13.53 -1.16
N PRO A 135 -8.82 14.53 -1.50
CA PRO A 135 -8.61 14.96 -2.87
C PRO A 135 -7.68 13.98 -3.64
N VAL A 136 -8.07 12.71 -3.71
CA VAL A 136 -7.34 11.67 -4.45
C VAL A 136 -7.41 11.96 -5.95
N SER A 137 -6.24 12.10 -6.58
CA SER A 137 -6.12 12.39 -8.00
C SER A 137 -6.41 11.16 -8.86
N LEU A 138 -5.95 9.98 -8.43
CA LEU A 138 -6.25 8.70 -9.07
C LEU A 138 -6.01 7.52 -8.12
N VAL A 139 -6.61 6.39 -8.44
CA VAL A 139 -6.43 5.12 -7.74
C VAL A 139 -5.84 4.08 -8.68
N LEU A 140 -4.85 3.33 -8.22
CA LEU A 140 -4.27 2.18 -8.91
C LEU A 140 -4.58 0.91 -8.13
N HIS A 141 -5.09 -0.13 -8.80
CA HIS A 141 -5.24 -1.44 -8.18
C HIS A 141 -4.90 -2.60 -9.13
N GLY A 142 -4.72 -3.80 -8.58
CA GLY A 142 -4.48 -5.03 -9.34
C GLY A 142 -5.64 -6.02 -9.23
N HIS A 143 -5.29 -7.31 -9.12
CA HIS A 143 -6.16 -8.44 -8.76
C HIS A 143 -7.28 -8.85 -9.74
N ALA A 144 -7.98 -7.91 -10.39
CA ALA A 144 -9.05 -8.23 -11.35
C ALA A 144 -8.49 -8.50 -12.76
N HIS A 145 -8.11 -9.74 -13.01
CA HIS A 145 -7.40 -10.21 -14.21
C HIS A 145 -8.22 -10.14 -15.50
N ARG A 146 -9.54 -10.26 -15.41
CA ARG A 146 -10.47 -10.23 -16.54
C ARG A 146 -11.40 -9.02 -16.49
N GLY A 147 -11.22 -8.12 -15.51
CA GLY A 147 -12.01 -6.91 -15.34
C GLY A 147 -11.77 -5.83 -16.41
N GLN A 148 -12.15 -4.60 -16.08
CA GLN A 148 -11.97 -3.42 -16.95
C GLN A 148 -10.71 -2.63 -16.58
N LEU A 149 -10.09 -2.00 -17.58
CA LEU A 149 -8.88 -1.18 -17.40
C LEU A 149 -9.09 0.04 -16.52
N GLU A 150 -10.29 0.60 -16.55
CA GLU A 150 -10.61 1.83 -15.86
C GLU A 150 -12.07 1.90 -15.45
N GLY A 151 -12.31 2.72 -14.43
CA GLY A 151 -13.62 3.09 -13.95
C GLY A 151 -13.52 4.38 -13.15
N THR A 152 -14.61 4.73 -12.48
CA THR A 152 -14.68 5.97 -11.69
C THR A 152 -15.47 5.72 -10.43
N THR A 153 -14.96 6.22 -9.31
CA THR A 153 -15.70 6.24 -8.04
C THR A 153 -16.96 7.09 -8.15
N GLN A 154 -17.84 6.99 -7.16
CA GLN A 154 -19.03 7.82 -7.03
C GLN A 154 -18.70 9.31 -6.91
N THR A 155 -17.54 9.65 -6.34
CA THR A 155 -17.04 11.02 -6.19
C THR A 155 -16.25 11.53 -7.39
N GLY A 156 -16.14 10.74 -8.48
CA GLY A 156 -15.47 11.17 -9.71
C GLY A 156 -13.98 10.86 -9.79
N VAL A 157 -13.40 10.15 -8.81
CA VAL A 157 -11.97 9.79 -8.83
C VAL A 157 -11.74 8.66 -9.85
N PRO A 158 -10.82 8.81 -10.81
CA PRO A 158 -10.50 7.76 -11.76
C PRO A 158 -9.78 6.59 -11.06
N VAL A 159 -10.20 5.38 -11.39
CA VAL A 159 -9.65 4.12 -10.85
C VAL A 159 -9.12 3.30 -12.00
N TYR A 160 -7.86 2.86 -11.91
CA TYR A 160 -7.19 2.09 -12.94
C TYR A 160 -6.81 0.71 -12.45
N ASN A 161 -7.23 -0.30 -13.20
CA ASN A 161 -6.82 -1.67 -12.99
C ASN A 161 -5.54 -1.95 -13.79
N VAL A 162 -4.44 -2.16 -13.07
CA VAL A 162 -3.11 -2.42 -13.61
C VAL A 162 -2.69 -3.88 -13.45
N ALA A 163 -3.66 -4.79 -13.25
CA ALA A 163 -3.37 -6.23 -13.17
C ALA A 163 -2.64 -6.73 -14.42
N ILE A 164 -1.48 -7.35 -14.24
CA ILE A 164 -0.62 -7.79 -15.35
C ILE A 164 -1.36 -8.68 -16.38
N PRO A 165 -2.20 -9.66 -15.99
CA PRO A 165 -2.96 -10.45 -16.98
C PRO A 165 -3.91 -9.60 -17.83
N LEU A 166 -4.57 -8.60 -17.22
CA LEU A 166 -5.43 -7.67 -17.94
C LEU A 166 -4.62 -6.82 -18.91
N LEU A 167 -3.51 -6.22 -18.44
CA LEU A 167 -2.65 -5.39 -19.27
C LEU A 167 -2.06 -6.17 -20.44
N LYS A 168 -1.58 -7.40 -20.24
CA LYS A 168 -1.07 -8.25 -21.34
C LYS A 168 -2.12 -8.56 -22.39
N ARG A 169 -3.38 -8.76 -21.99
CA ARG A 169 -4.49 -9.01 -22.92
C ARG A 169 -4.91 -7.77 -23.67
N SER A 170 -4.93 -6.61 -22.99
CA SER A 170 -5.41 -5.35 -23.57
C SER A 170 -4.34 -4.61 -24.36
N PHE A 171 -3.07 -4.79 -24.03
CA PHE A 171 -1.93 -4.09 -24.61
C PHE A 171 -1.08 -5.05 -25.46
N VAL A 172 -1.68 -5.64 -26.50
CA VAL A 172 -1.02 -6.65 -27.35
C VAL A 172 0.23 -6.10 -28.03
N ASP A 173 0.21 -4.82 -28.43
CA ASP A 173 1.29 -4.19 -29.20
C ASP A 173 2.23 -3.30 -28.37
N ARG A 174 2.18 -3.37 -27.03
CA ARG A 174 3.05 -2.57 -26.14
C ARG A 174 3.33 -3.26 -24.82
N LEU A 175 4.27 -2.71 -24.05
CA LEU A 175 4.62 -3.26 -22.74
C LEU A 175 3.45 -3.17 -21.74
N PRO A 176 3.28 -4.16 -20.84
CA PRO A 176 2.12 -4.27 -19.95
C PRO A 176 2.26 -3.37 -18.71
N PHE A 177 2.48 -2.07 -18.93
CA PHE A 177 2.45 -1.05 -17.88
C PHE A 177 1.69 0.18 -18.36
N ARG A 178 1.28 1.02 -17.42
CA ARG A 178 0.66 2.31 -17.70
C ARG A 178 1.52 3.46 -17.22
N ILE A 179 1.50 4.54 -17.99
CA ILE A 179 2.09 5.82 -17.62
C ILE A 179 0.92 6.77 -17.35
N PHE A 180 1.03 7.51 -16.25
CA PHE A 180 0.08 8.54 -15.86
C PHE A 180 0.86 9.83 -15.63
N GLU A 181 0.38 10.93 -16.22
CA GLU A 181 0.93 12.25 -15.99
C GLU A 181 0.18 12.88 -14.81
N VAL A 182 0.91 13.21 -13.75
CA VAL A 182 0.34 13.81 -12.54
C VAL A 182 1.03 15.15 -12.31
N PRO A 183 0.30 16.28 -12.36
CA PRO A 183 0.90 17.59 -12.20
C PRO A 183 1.33 17.78 -10.75
N VAL A 184 2.63 17.88 -10.49
CA VAL A 184 3.14 18.18 -9.15
C VAL A 184 2.96 19.69 -8.91
N GLY A 185 2.10 20.07 -7.96
CA GLY A 185 1.94 21.47 -7.58
C GLY A 185 3.23 22.04 -6.95
N PRO A 186 3.38 23.37 -6.86
CA PRO A 186 4.45 23.95 -6.06
C PRO A 186 4.34 23.43 -4.61
N PRO A 187 5.47 23.20 -3.90
CA PRO A 187 5.44 22.79 -2.50
C PRO A 187 4.58 23.79 -1.71
N ALA A 188 3.78 23.28 -0.77
CA ALA A 188 2.96 24.12 0.09
C ALA A 188 3.86 25.18 0.74
N ILE A 189 3.56 26.47 0.53
CA ILE A 189 4.29 27.57 1.12
C ILE A 189 4.14 27.45 2.64
N GLY A 190 5.18 26.95 3.32
CA GLY A 190 5.17 26.76 4.77
C GLY A 190 6.07 25.66 5.32
N GLU A 191 6.57 24.72 4.52
CA GLU A 191 7.52 23.72 5.01
C GLU A 191 8.96 24.24 4.95
N MET A 192 9.49 24.62 6.12
CA MET A 192 10.93 24.69 6.32
C MET A 192 11.52 23.29 6.11
N PRO A 193 12.66 23.16 5.41
CA PRO A 193 13.30 21.86 5.24
C PRO A 193 13.63 21.25 6.61
N PRO A 194 13.46 19.93 6.79
CA PRO A 194 13.85 19.28 8.04
C PRO A 194 15.34 19.52 8.27
N ALA A 195 15.68 20.05 9.43
CA ALA A 195 17.06 20.23 9.83
C ALA A 195 17.76 18.87 9.74
N HIS A 196 18.73 18.75 8.83
CA HIS A 196 19.66 17.65 8.82
C HIS A 196 20.29 17.55 10.22
N SER A 197 19.92 16.52 10.96
CA SER A 197 20.53 16.14 12.23
C SER A 197 21.90 15.52 11.95
N THR A 198 22.88 16.37 11.66
CA THR A 198 24.30 16.01 11.85
C THR A 198 24.81 16.70 13.10
N SER A 199 24.51 16.11 14.25
CA SER A 199 25.30 16.33 15.47
C SER A 199 25.97 15.02 15.86
N THR A 200 27.17 14.82 15.32
CA THR A 200 28.17 13.92 15.91
C THR A 200 28.43 14.38 17.35
N PRO A 201 28.25 13.54 18.39
CA PRO A 201 28.60 13.94 19.73
C PRO A 201 30.13 13.95 19.89
N PRO A 202 30.71 14.89 20.64
CA PRO A 202 32.15 14.91 20.87
C PRO A 202 32.57 13.73 21.75
N THR A 203 33.61 13.05 21.30
CA THR A 203 34.35 12.00 21.98
C THR A 203 34.81 12.50 23.37
N ARG A 204 34.29 11.89 24.44
CA ARG A 204 34.92 11.99 25.76
C ARG A 204 35.88 10.83 25.92
N GLU A 205 37.16 11.14 25.95
CA GLU A 205 38.21 10.25 26.44
C GLU A 205 37.84 9.78 27.85
N ARG A 206 37.71 8.46 28.04
CA ARG A 206 37.63 7.85 29.36
C ARG A 206 38.98 7.25 29.67
N GLU A 207 39.59 7.87 30.67
CA GLU A 207 40.79 7.43 31.37
C GLU A 207 40.60 6.01 31.91
N VAL A 208 41.63 5.19 31.70
CA VAL A 208 41.70 3.78 32.04
C VAL A 208 41.93 3.63 33.53
N VAL A 209 41.04 2.91 34.23
CA VAL A 209 41.37 2.31 35.53
C VAL A 209 41.04 0.82 35.45
N ALA A 210 42.10 0.02 35.45
CA ALA A 210 42.04 -1.44 35.58
C ALA A 210 41.81 -1.83 37.04
N VAL A 211 41.16 -2.97 37.29
CA VAL A 211 41.49 -4.02 38.29
C VAL A 211 40.48 -5.20 38.12
N PRO A 212 40.87 -6.47 38.39
CA PRO A 212 40.40 -7.61 37.61
C PRO A 212 39.60 -8.68 38.40
N HIS A 213 39.26 -9.76 37.68
CA HIS A 213 38.92 -11.14 38.10
C HIS A 213 37.47 -11.51 38.46
N GLY A 214 36.95 -12.52 37.73
CA GLY A 214 35.82 -13.35 38.16
C GLY A 214 35.30 -14.27 37.06
N ARG A 215 35.72 -15.54 37.05
CA ARG A 215 35.29 -16.60 36.13
C ARG A 215 33.84 -17.09 36.38
N ARG A 216 33.32 -17.78 35.34
CA ARG A 216 32.26 -18.84 35.26
C ARG A 216 30.91 -18.31 34.77
N SER A 217 30.07 -19.04 34.05
CA SER A 217 30.10 -20.19 33.13
C SER A 217 28.63 -20.48 32.77
N THR A 218 28.40 -21.17 31.64
CA THR A 218 27.22 -22.00 31.26
C THR A 218 25.89 -21.34 30.87
N ASP A 219 25.60 -21.42 29.56
CA ASP A 219 24.56 -22.24 28.89
C ASP A 219 23.05 -22.10 29.17
N ALA A 220 22.33 -22.20 28.04
CA ALA A 220 21.04 -22.86 27.78
C ALA A 220 19.74 -22.08 28.10
N VAL A 221 18.59 -22.31 27.46
CA VAL A 221 18.10 -22.88 26.18
C VAL A 221 16.58 -22.57 26.20
N ALA A 222 15.99 -22.48 25.01
CA ALA A 222 14.57 -22.48 24.64
C ALA A 222 13.52 -23.09 25.61
N SER A 223 12.31 -22.52 25.55
CA SER A 223 11.03 -23.21 25.31
C SER A 223 10.03 -22.23 24.71
#